data_AF-A0A1V4AZN0-F1
#
_entry.id   AF-A0A1V4AZN0-F1
#
_cell.length_a   1.000
_cell.length_b   1.000
_cell.length_c   1.000
_cell.angle_alpha   90.00
_cell.angle_beta   90.00
_cell.angle_gamma   90.00
#
_symmetry.space_group_name_H-M   'P 1'
#
loop_
_entity.id
_entity.type
_entity.pdbx_description
1 polymer ?
#
loop_
_entity_poly.entity_id
_entity_poly.type
_entity_poly.pdbx_seq_one_letter_code
_entity_poly.pdbx_strand_id
1 'polypeptide(L)'
;MLNNELLTFQNSFVEFVFYAILSEKSRSKLEDMLTDTVLRQVFKENQIRKLIVKSKPQQVIIFVSKSKKSFVVKGFQLGRTDYLTGRKKAHLNTIQEILTTKTQEEIEKLY
;
A
#
# COMPACT_ATOMS: atom_id res chain seq x y z
N MET A 1 -13.18 11.03 -2.28
CA MET A 1 -12.63 10.16 -3.34
C MET A 1 -11.60 10.95 -4.10
N LEU A 2 -10.35 10.48 -4.11
CA LEU A 2 -9.34 10.99 -5.04
C LEU A 2 -9.77 10.71 -6.48
N ASN A 3 -9.54 11.65 -7.40
CA ASN A 3 -9.59 11.32 -8.83
C ASN A 3 -8.58 10.19 -9.10
N ASN A 4 -8.99 9.16 -9.84
CA ASN A 4 -8.16 8.02 -10.27
C ASN A 4 -6.83 8.44 -10.96
N GLU A 5 -6.69 9.72 -11.33
CA GLU A 5 -5.48 10.28 -11.93
C GLU A 5 -4.34 10.54 -10.93
N LEU A 6 -4.62 10.56 -9.61
CA LEU A 6 -3.59 10.89 -8.61
C LEU A 6 -2.82 9.67 -8.09
N LEU A 7 -3.39 8.46 -8.12
CA LEU A 7 -2.76 7.26 -7.58
C LEU A 7 -2.65 6.18 -8.65
N THR A 8 -1.45 5.67 -8.86
CA THR A 8 -1.13 4.62 -9.82
C THR A 8 -0.32 3.51 -9.14
N PHE A 9 -0.19 2.37 -9.79
CA PHE A 9 0.50 1.20 -9.24
C PHE A 9 1.70 0.81 -10.09
N GLN A 10 2.77 0.36 -9.44
CA GLN A 10 4.00 -0.07 -10.12
C GLN A 10 3.78 -1.27 -11.05
N ASN A 11 2.83 -2.14 -10.72
CA ASN A 11 2.40 -3.29 -11.51
C ASN A 11 1.06 -3.82 -10.97
N SER A 12 0.47 -4.78 -11.68
CA SER A 12 -0.80 -5.42 -11.33
C SER A 12 -0.78 -6.18 -10.01
N PHE A 13 0.36 -6.73 -9.58
CA PHE A 13 0.48 -7.35 -8.27
C PHE A 13 0.28 -6.32 -7.16
N VAL A 14 0.91 -5.15 -7.28
CA VAL A 14 0.80 -4.08 -6.27
C VAL A 14 -0.63 -3.53 -6.24
N GLU A 15 -1.26 -3.36 -7.40
CA GLU A 15 -2.67 -3.01 -7.50
C GLU A 15 -3.58 -4.04 -6.82
N PHE A 16 -3.35 -5.32 -7.10
CA PHE A 16 -4.11 -6.41 -6.49
C PHE A 16 -4.02 -6.39 -4.97
N VAL A 17 -2.81 -6.26 -4.41
CA VAL A 17 -2.63 -6.19 -2.95
C VAL A 17 -3.35 -4.98 -2.37
N PHE A 18 -3.32 -3.84 -3.06
CA PHE A 18 -4.02 -2.64 -2.63
C PHE A 18 -5.53 -2.87 -2.49
N TYR A 19 -6.15 -3.53 -3.47
CA TYR A 19 -7.61 -3.70 -3.47
C TYR A 19 -8.10 -4.92 -2.71
N ALA A 20 -7.35 -6.02 -2.73
CA ALA A 20 -7.77 -7.30 -2.16
C ALA A 20 -7.32 -7.49 -0.70
N ILE A 21 -6.24 -6.83 -0.26
CA ILE A 21 -5.64 -7.08 1.06
C ILE A 21 -5.79 -5.89 1.99
N LEU A 22 -5.59 -4.66 1.50
CA LEU A 22 -5.70 -3.50 2.39
C LEU A 22 -7.15 -3.25 2.78
N SER A 23 -7.34 -2.96 4.07
CA SER A 23 -8.62 -2.50 4.58
C SER A 23 -9.04 -1.19 3.95
N GLU A 24 -10.35 -0.92 3.93
CA GLU A 24 -10.86 0.38 3.49
C GLU A 24 -10.21 1.51 4.30
N LYS A 25 -10.06 1.30 5.62
CA LYS A 25 -9.43 2.27 6.51
C LYS A 25 -7.97 2.55 6.16
N SER A 26 -7.18 1.52 5.85
CA SER A 26 -5.77 1.69 5.43
C SER A 26 -5.65 2.41 4.09
N ARG A 27 -6.55 2.11 3.14
CA ARG A 27 -6.61 2.80 1.84
C ARG A 27 -6.96 4.28 2.02
N SER A 28 -8.05 4.58 2.72
CA SER A 28 -8.45 5.96 3.00
C SER A 28 -7.37 6.73 3.73
N LYS A 29 -6.67 6.10 4.67
CA LYS A 29 -5.55 6.74 5.36
C LYS A 29 -4.40 7.09 4.42
N LEU A 30 -4.08 6.24 3.45
CA LEU A 30 -3.11 6.56 2.41
C LEU A 30 -3.57 7.78 1.62
N GLU A 31 -4.82 7.79 1.15
CA GLU A 31 -5.38 8.88 0.35
C GLU A 31 -5.32 10.23 1.10
N ASP A 32 -5.66 10.24 2.39
CA ASP A 32 -5.53 11.41 3.26
C ASP A 32 -4.08 11.90 3.32
N MET A 33 -3.13 10.99 3.55
CA MET A 33 -1.70 11.33 3.60
C MET A 33 -1.16 11.86 2.27
N LEU A 34 -1.69 11.38 1.15
CA LEU A 34 -1.28 11.80 -0.19
C LEU A 34 -1.99 13.06 -0.67
N THR A 35 -3.09 13.47 -0.03
CA THR A 35 -3.78 14.75 -0.30
C THR A 35 -3.29 15.88 0.60
N ASP A 36 -2.72 15.54 1.77
CA ASP A 36 -2.12 16.50 2.69
C ASP A 36 -1.03 17.34 2.00
N THR A 37 -1.26 18.65 1.94
CA THR A 37 -0.40 19.62 1.26
C THR A 37 1.01 19.67 1.84
N VAL A 38 1.16 19.48 3.15
CA VAL A 38 2.46 19.48 3.83
C VAL A 38 3.23 18.23 3.45
N LEU A 39 2.60 17.05 3.51
CA LEU A 39 3.26 15.80 3.11
C LEU A 39 3.63 15.83 1.62
N ARG A 40 2.76 16.35 0.75
CA ARG A 40 3.03 16.50 -0.69
C ARG A 40 4.29 17.30 -1.02
N GLN A 41 4.64 18.28 -0.18
CA GLN A 41 5.86 19.09 -0.33
C GLN A 41 7.12 18.31 0.05
N VAL A 42 7.02 17.34 0.96
CA VAL A 42 8.15 16.50 1.40
C VAL A 42 8.51 15.41 0.37
N PHE A 43 7.57 15.03 -0.50
CA PHE A 43 7.82 14.12 -1.60
C PHE A 43 8.64 14.79 -2.71
N LYS A 44 9.92 14.43 -2.79
CA LYS A 44 10.75 14.68 -3.97
C LYS A 44 10.38 13.70 -5.08
N GLU A 45 10.46 14.16 -6.32
CA GLU A 45 10.15 13.34 -7.49
C GLU A 45 11.07 12.10 -7.55
N ASN A 46 10.50 10.95 -7.93
CA ASN A 46 11.17 9.64 -8.01
C ASN A 46 11.75 9.10 -6.68
N GLN A 47 11.62 9.82 -5.56
CA GLN A 47 12.03 9.32 -4.26
C GLN A 47 10.95 8.42 -3.68
N ILE A 48 11.34 7.20 -3.28
CA ILE A 48 10.45 6.29 -2.56
C ILE A 48 10.41 6.70 -1.08
N ARG A 49 9.20 6.92 -0.57
CA ARG A 49 8.91 7.19 0.83
C ARG A 49 8.08 6.05 1.42
N LYS A 50 8.30 5.78 2.71
CA LYS A 50 7.52 4.82 3.48
C LYS A 50 6.41 5.56 4.21
N LEU A 51 5.17 5.13 4.03
CA LEU A 51 4.01 5.66 4.73
C LEU A 51 3.41 4.55 5.60
N ILE A 52 3.35 4.77 6.90
CA ILE A 52 2.71 3.84 7.83
C ILE A 52 1.23 4.23 7.90
N VAL A 53 0.37 3.42 7.30
CA VAL A 53 -1.09 3.67 7.28
C VAL A 53 -1.81 2.98 8.44
N LYS A 54 -1.15 1.99 9.05
CA LYS A 54 -1.64 1.24 10.21
C LYS A 54 -0.49 0.75 11.06
N SER A 55 -0.63 0.82 12.38
CA SER A 55 0.40 0.36 13.33
C SER A 55 -0.01 -0.84 14.17
N LYS A 56 -1.32 -1.05 14.37
CA LYS A 56 -1.89 -2.14 15.17
C LYS A 56 -3.20 -2.64 14.52
N PRO A 57 -3.58 -3.92 14.75
CA PRO A 57 -2.79 -4.98 15.41
C PRO A 57 -1.57 -5.43 14.57
N GLN A 58 -1.63 -5.26 13.25
CA GLN A 58 -0.52 -5.49 12.33
C GLN A 58 -0.14 -4.18 11.64
N GLN A 59 1.16 -3.94 11.49
CA GLN A 59 1.65 -2.74 10.81
C GLN A 59 1.46 -2.87 9.31
N VAL A 60 1.01 -1.81 8.65
CA VAL A 60 0.92 -1.72 7.19
C VAL A 60 1.74 -0.53 6.74
N ILE A 61 2.80 -0.81 5.99
CA ILE A 61 3.66 0.20 5.37
C ILE A 61 3.43 0.15 3.86
N ILE A 62 3.17 1.32 3.29
CA ILE A 62 3.03 1.51 1.84
C ILE A 62 4.22 2.33 1.35
N PHE A 63 4.90 1.81 0.32
CA PHE A 63 6.02 2.49 -0.31
C PHE A 63 5.49 3.27 -1.51
N VAL A 64 5.68 4.58 -1.51
CA VAL A 64 5.11 5.46 -2.53
C VAL A 64 6.20 6.35 -3.10
N SER A 65 6.18 6.59 -4.41
CA SER A 65 6.98 7.65 -5.04
C SER A 65 6.09 8.67 -5.72
N LYS A 66 6.53 9.93 -5.78
CA LYS A 66 5.88 10.95 -6.60
C LYS A 66 6.42 10.90 -8.04
N SER A 67 5.51 10.96 -9.01
CA SER A 67 5.80 11.03 -10.45
C SER A 67 4.99 12.17 -11.06
N LYS A 68 5.65 13.29 -11.38
CA LYS A 68 5.01 14.52 -11.85
C LYS A 68 3.79 14.92 -11.00
N LYS A 69 2.58 14.66 -11.51
CA LYS A 69 1.28 15.00 -10.88
C LYS A 69 0.61 13.83 -10.15
N SER A 70 1.24 12.65 -10.13
CA SER A 70 0.70 11.42 -9.57
C SER A 70 1.61 10.84 -8.49
N PHE A 71 1.04 9.95 -7.69
CA PHE A 71 1.74 9.07 -6.79
C PHE A 71 1.70 7.66 -7.35
N VAL A 72 2.81 6.94 -7.21
CA VAL A 72 2.95 5.55 -7.65
C VAL A 72 3.19 4.71 -6.41
N VAL A 73 2.28 3.80 -6.11
CA VAL A 73 2.50 2.76 -5.10
C VAL A 73 3.51 1.77 -5.65
N LYS A 74 4.63 1.62 -4.96
CA LYS A 74 5.77 0.78 -5.36
C LYS A 74 5.72 -0.61 -4.74
N GLY A 75 5.05 -0.76 -3.61
CA GLY A 75 4.85 -2.03 -2.92
C GLY A 75 4.46 -1.83 -1.46
N PHE A 76 4.45 -2.94 -0.71
CA PHE A 76 3.94 -2.99 0.66
C PHE A 76 4.88 -3.72 1.59
N GLN A 77 4.72 -3.49 2.88
CA GLN A 77 5.21 -4.37 3.92
C GLN A 77 4.09 -4.55 4.95
N LEU A 78 3.65 -5.80 5.12
CA LEU A 78 2.54 -6.20 5.97
C LEU A 78 3.09 -6.89 7.22
N GLY A 79 3.21 -6.18 8.32
CA GLY A 79 3.87 -6.65 9.54
C GLY A 79 5.37 -6.88 9.33
N ARG A 80 5.84 -8.08 9.64
CA ARG A 80 7.25 -8.48 9.52
C ARG A 80 7.59 -9.14 8.18
N THR A 81 6.71 -9.03 7.18
CA THR A 81 6.95 -9.53 5.83
C THR A 81 8.06 -8.73 5.13
N ASP A 82 8.52 -9.23 3.99
CA ASP A 82 9.45 -8.51 3.14
C ASP A 82 8.74 -7.41 2.33
N TYR A 83 9.51 -6.68 1.53
CA TYR A 83 8.99 -5.63 0.66
C TYR A 83 8.28 -6.22 -0.57
N LEU A 84 6.97 -6.41 -0.44
CA LEU A 84 6.09 -7.04 -1.42
C LEU A 84 5.93 -6.15 -2.66
N THR A 85 6.57 -6.59 -3.75
CA THR A 85 6.59 -5.88 -5.05
C THR A 85 6.15 -6.76 -6.24
N GLY A 86 5.82 -8.03 -5.98
CA GLY A 86 5.48 -9.01 -7.02
C GLY A 86 6.68 -9.58 -7.79
N ARG A 87 7.91 -9.13 -7.49
CA ARG A 87 9.12 -9.59 -8.21
C ARG A 87 9.68 -10.96 -7.79
N LYS A 88 9.26 -11.48 -6.64
CA LYS A 88 9.73 -12.77 -6.10
C LYS A 88 8.53 -13.69 -5.89
N LYS A 89 8.74 -14.99 -6.14
CA LYS A 89 7.74 -16.03 -5.85
C LYS A 89 7.29 -16.00 -4.38
N ALA A 90 8.20 -15.71 -3.45
CA ALA A 90 7.88 -15.57 -2.03
C ALA A 90 6.79 -14.51 -1.76
N HIS A 91 6.75 -13.41 -2.53
CA HIS A 91 5.70 -12.39 -2.36
C HIS A 91 4.31 -12.95 -2.69
N LEU A 92 4.22 -13.76 -3.75
CA LEU A 92 2.96 -14.42 -4.12
C LEU A 92 2.54 -15.42 -3.05
N ASN A 93 3.49 -16.19 -2.51
CA ASN A 93 3.21 -17.12 -1.41
C ASN A 93 2.64 -16.39 -0.19
N THR A 94 3.20 -15.24 0.19
CA THR A 94 2.68 -14.42 1.30
C THR A 94 1.25 -13.97 1.06
N ILE A 95 0.93 -13.48 -0.14
CA ILE A 95 -0.43 -13.02 -0.46
C ILE A 95 -1.41 -14.20 -0.52
N GLN A 96 -0.99 -15.33 -1.09
CA GLN A 96 -1.79 -16.55 -1.12
C GLN A 96 -2.07 -17.06 0.30
N GLU A 97 -1.06 -17.07 1.17
CA GLU A 97 -1.22 -17.45 2.58
C GLU A 97 -2.26 -16.56 3.26
N ILE A 98 -2.17 -15.23 3.10
CA ILE A 98 -3.16 -14.30 3.66
C ILE A 98 -4.58 -14.65 3.17
N LEU A 99 -4.76 -14.81 1.86
CA LEU A 99 -6.09 -15.06 1.27
C LEU A 99 -6.68 -16.44 1.61
N THR A 100 -5.84 -17.41 1.94
CA THR A 100 -6.29 -18.78 2.26
C THR A 100 -6.44 -19.04 3.75
N THR A 101 -5.72 -18.30 4.59
CA THR A 101 -5.69 -18.52 6.04
C THR A 101 -6.50 -17.52 6.84
N LYS A 102 -6.97 -16.43 6.21
CA LYS A 102 -7.70 -15.35 6.88
C LYS A 102 -9.06 -15.13 6.26
N THR A 103 -10.03 -14.85 7.11
CA THR A 103 -11.35 -14.39 6.66
C THR A 103 -11.28 -12.94 6.19
N GLN A 104 -12.28 -12.49 5.45
CA GLN A 104 -12.40 -11.09 5.04
C GLN A 104 -12.41 -10.14 6.24
N GLU A 105 -13.09 -10.51 7.33
CA GLU A 105 -13.15 -9.72 8.56
C GLU A 105 -11.79 -9.61 9.24
N GLU A 106 -11.00 -10.69 9.23
CA GLU A 106 -9.64 -10.67 9.74
C GLU A 106 -8.72 -9.81 8.88
N ILE A 107 -8.86 -9.88 7.55
CA ILE A 107 -8.12 -9.02 6.61
C ILE A 107 -8.42 -7.55 6.90
N GLU A 108 -9.70 -7.17 7.00
CA GLU A 108 -10.12 -5.80 7.31
C GLU A 108 -9.59 -5.32 8.68
N LYS A 109 -9.57 -6.22 9.67
CA LYS A 109 -9.04 -5.92 11.00
C LYS A 109 -7.52 -5.77 11.01
N LEU A 110 -6.78 -6.59 10.28
CA LEU A 110 -5.32 -6.67 10.34
C LEU A 110 -4.63 -5.67 9.41
N TYR A 111 -5.09 -5.57 8.17
CA TYR A 111 -4.44 -4.80 7.10
C TYR A 111 -5.16 -3.49 6.81
#